data_AF-A0A358E3F1-F1
#
_entry.id   AF-A0A358E3F1-F1
#
_cell.length_a   1.000
_cell.length_b   1.000
_cell.length_c   1.000
_cell.angle_alpha   90.00
_cell.angle_beta   90.00
_cell.angle_gamma   90.00
#
_symmetry.space_group_name_H-M   'P 1'
#
loop_
_entity.id
_entity.type
_entity.pdbx_description
1 polymer ?
#
loop_
_entity_poly.entity_id
_entity_poly.type
_entity_poly.pdbx_seq_one_letter_code
_entity_poly.pdbx_strand_id
1 'polypeptide(L)'
;GWWFWDPVENASFMPWLVGTALMHSLAVTEKRKAFKSWTVLLAIAAFSLSLLGTFLVRSGVIVSVHSFASDPTRGLFILGILIVLCGFGLLLYALRASSLKSPGSYNAFSREVMLMGNNVFLCAATIVVLLGTLLPLVHKELGLGSISVGAPFFNQMFTLLIVPFVLMLGLGPLTRWKQQRVSALKNQMLIAAGLAISAGLLVNFAYDTPSYMGILGMILVFWILVTTVQEVLQRLSALPTDTGALSKLRTLTPSHWGMVLGHVGFAISIIGITLVSNYESERDVRMEVGETVSLGGYDFTFVDVLDANGPNYTADAGVFDVTQNGESVARLTPEKRLYTVQRMPMTEAAIHSTISRDLFIAMGEPLDDGAWAIRIYIKPFVVWLWAGAVVMAIGGICSISDKRYRMAKSKKIKATLAKIVKSSSPSTQGEAQ
;
A
#
# COMPACT_ATOMS: atom_id res chain seq x y z
N GLY A 1 5.06 2.19 -15.73
CA GLY A 1 4.82 0.99 -14.90
C GLY A 1 4.04 1.40 -13.67
N TRP A 2 3.63 0.46 -12.82
CA TRP A 2 2.92 0.77 -11.56
C TRP A 2 3.85 0.77 -10.33
N TRP A 3 4.94 0.00 -10.37
CA TRP A 3 5.98 -0.05 -9.33
C TRP A 3 7.26 -0.65 -9.90
N PHE A 4 8.41 -0.02 -9.67
CA PHE A 4 9.70 -0.43 -10.23
C PHE A 4 10.68 -0.98 -9.18
N TRP A 5 10.31 -0.92 -7.90
CA TRP A 5 11.20 -1.25 -6.78
C TRP A 5 12.46 -0.38 -6.76
N ASP A 6 12.36 0.85 -7.23
CA ASP A 6 13.47 1.77 -7.17
C ASP A 6 13.77 2.14 -5.69
N PRO A 7 15.01 2.52 -5.35
CA PRO A 7 15.37 2.82 -3.97
C PRO A 7 14.52 3.90 -3.29
N VAL A 8 14.02 4.90 -4.03
CA VAL A 8 13.16 5.97 -3.52
C VAL A 8 11.75 5.44 -3.25
N GLU A 9 11.16 4.69 -4.18
CA GLU A 9 9.91 3.94 -3.97
C GLU A 9 10.01 3.04 -2.74
N ASN A 10 11.07 2.23 -2.63
CA ASN A 10 11.33 1.32 -1.51
C ASN A 10 11.45 2.07 -0.17
N ALA A 11 12.22 3.16 -0.17
CA ALA A 11 12.38 4.04 0.99
C ALA A 11 11.04 4.58 1.48
N SER A 12 10.15 4.95 0.56
CA SER A 12 8.81 5.44 0.90
C SER A 12 7.87 4.34 1.40
N PHE A 13 8.07 3.09 0.94
CA PHE A 13 7.16 1.97 1.24
C PHE A 13 7.37 1.34 2.62
N MET A 14 8.62 1.25 3.09
CA MET A 14 8.96 0.63 4.38
C MET A 14 8.19 1.21 5.60
N PRO A 15 8.05 2.54 5.77
CA PRO A 15 7.28 3.11 6.88
C PRO A 15 5.79 2.71 6.84
N TRP A 16 5.20 2.55 5.65
CA TRP A 16 3.80 2.14 5.51
C TRP A 16 3.55 0.70 5.94
N LEU A 17 4.48 -0.22 5.64
CA LEU A 17 4.40 -1.62 6.09
C LEU A 17 4.43 -1.71 7.62
N VAL A 18 5.40 -1.06 8.25
CA VAL A 18 5.52 -1.03 9.73
C VAL A 18 4.38 -0.23 10.37
N GLY A 19 3.95 0.87 9.75
CA GLY A 19 2.80 1.66 10.19
C GLY A 19 1.49 0.85 10.17
N THR A 20 1.30 0.01 9.15
CA THR A 20 0.16 -0.91 9.08
C THR A 20 0.22 -1.95 10.21
N ALA A 21 1.40 -2.53 10.47
CA ALA A 21 1.60 -3.43 11.59
C ALA A 21 1.34 -2.73 12.94
N LEU A 22 1.74 -1.46 13.07
CA LEU A 22 1.52 -0.65 14.26
C LEU A 22 0.03 -0.44 14.52
N MET A 23 -0.75 -0.09 13.49
CA MET A 23 -2.20 0.10 13.62
C MET A 23 -2.92 -1.17 14.09
N HIS A 24 -2.52 -2.33 13.59
CA HIS A 24 -3.06 -3.62 14.03
C HIS A 24 -2.59 -3.99 15.44
N SER A 25 -1.33 -3.71 15.78
CA SER A 25 -0.80 -3.91 17.14
C SER A 25 -1.54 -3.05 18.17
N LEU A 26 -1.80 -1.77 17.85
CA LEU A 26 -2.57 -0.85 18.68
C LEU A 26 -3.97 -1.39 18.98
N ALA A 27 -4.65 -1.96 17.98
CA ALA A 27 -5.98 -2.56 18.17
C ALA A 27 -5.97 -3.71 19.21
N VAL A 28 -4.89 -4.51 19.24
CA VAL A 28 -4.70 -5.56 20.26
C VAL A 28 -4.38 -4.94 21.61
N THR A 29 -3.51 -3.95 21.67
CA THR A 29 -3.14 -3.27 22.92
C THR A 29 -4.33 -2.57 23.57
N GLU A 30 -5.15 -1.87 22.81
CA GLU A 30 -6.36 -1.21 23.31
C GLU A 30 -7.36 -2.23 23.88
N LYS A 31 -7.62 -3.32 23.16
CA LYS A 31 -8.68 -4.28 23.53
C LYS A 31 -8.25 -5.30 24.57
N ARG A 32 -6.98 -5.68 24.58
CA ARG A 32 -6.46 -6.84 25.32
C ARG A 32 -5.36 -6.47 26.30
N LYS A 33 -4.85 -5.24 26.27
CA LYS A 33 -3.67 -4.80 27.03
C LYS A 33 -2.43 -5.66 26.78
N ALA A 34 -2.42 -6.39 25.64
CA ALA A 34 -1.30 -7.20 25.16
C ALA A 34 -0.44 -6.40 24.16
N PHE A 35 0.75 -6.92 23.82
CA PHE A 35 1.64 -6.36 22.80
C PHE A 35 2.19 -4.95 23.04
N LYS A 36 2.10 -4.39 24.26
CA LYS A 36 2.58 -3.02 24.54
C LYS A 36 4.02 -2.78 24.06
N SER A 37 4.93 -3.70 24.37
CA SER A 37 6.34 -3.61 23.94
C SER A 37 6.48 -3.60 22.42
N TRP A 38 5.75 -4.49 21.74
CA TRP A 38 5.75 -4.60 20.28
C TRP A 38 5.21 -3.33 19.62
N THR A 39 4.11 -2.78 20.14
CA THR A 39 3.52 -1.54 19.65
C THR A 39 4.49 -0.36 19.76
N VAL A 40 5.18 -0.21 20.89
CA VAL A 40 6.17 0.86 21.07
C VAL A 40 7.34 0.67 20.09
N LEU A 41 7.84 -0.55 19.93
CA LEU A 41 8.92 -0.84 18.99
C LEU A 41 8.52 -0.52 17.54
N LEU A 42 7.31 -0.90 17.11
CA LEU A 42 6.79 -0.59 15.78
C LEU A 42 6.64 0.92 15.57
N ALA A 43 6.25 1.68 16.60
CA ALA A 43 6.13 3.13 16.51
C ALA A 43 7.50 3.79 16.32
N ILE A 44 8.51 3.36 17.08
CA ILE A 44 9.90 3.81 16.91
C ILE A 44 10.37 3.44 15.50
N ALA A 45 10.19 2.17 15.08
CA ALA A 45 10.63 1.68 13.78
C ALA A 45 9.98 2.43 12.61
N ALA A 46 8.67 2.69 12.65
CA ALA A 46 7.98 3.44 11.59
C ALA A 46 8.54 4.87 11.44
N PHE A 47 8.78 5.55 12.57
CA PHE A 47 9.41 6.87 12.58
C PHE A 47 10.85 6.82 12.08
N SER A 48 11.65 5.86 12.57
CA SER A 48 13.04 5.64 12.14
C SER A 48 13.15 5.36 10.65
N LEU A 49 12.26 4.54 10.09
CA LEU A 49 12.25 4.23 8.65
C LEU A 49 11.85 5.45 7.82
N SER A 50 10.98 6.32 8.32
CA SER A 50 10.64 7.58 7.63
C SER A 50 11.86 8.53 7.57
N LEU A 51 12.62 8.61 8.66
CA LEU A 51 13.88 9.38 8.68
C LEU A 51 14.94 8.74 7.78
N LEU A 52 15.05 7.41 7.82
CA LEU A 52 15.97 6.66 6.94
C LEU A 52 15.64 6.92 5.48
N GLY A 53 14.37 6.86 5.10
CA GLY A 53 13.95 7.18 3.73
C GLY A 53 14.35 8.60 3.32
N THR A 54 14.16 9.58 4.21
CA THR A 54 14.61 10.95 3.96
C THR A 54 16.12 11.03 3.74
N PHE A 55 16.91 10.29 4.54
CA PHE A 55 18.36 10.19 4.37
C PHE A 55 18.72 9.57 3.00
N LEU A 56 18.12 8.43 2.64
CA LEU A 56 18.43 7.72 1.39
C LEU A 56 18.18 8.59 0.16
N VAL A 57 17.07 9.34 0.14
CA VAL A 57 16.69 10.16 -1.02
C VAL A 57 17.50 11.46 -1.12
N ARG A 58 17.99 12.01 0.00
CA ARG A 58 18.65 13.34 0.02
C ARG A 58 20.16 13.31 0.12
N SER A 59 20.74 12.21 0.59
CA SER A 59 22.19 12.09 0.82
C SER A 59 23.02 11.93 -0.45
N GLY A 60 22.39 11.52 -1.57
CA GLY A 60 23.12 11.16 -2.80
C GLY A 60 23.85 9.81 -2.72
N VAL A 61 23.64 9.06 -1.65
CA VAL A 61 24.29 7.76 -1.40
C VAL A 61 23.75 6.67 -2.33
N ILE A 62 22.50 6.80 -2.79
CA ILE A 62 21.89 5.87 -3.74
C ILE A 62 21.49 6.63 -5.02
N VAL A 63 21.76 6.01 -6.17
CA VAL A 63 21.31 6.50 -7.49
C VAL A 63 19.87 6.04 -7.71
N SER A 64 18.99 6.97 -8.04
CA SER A 64 17.60 6.69 -8.41
C SER A 64 17.14 7.69 -9.46
N VAL A 65 16.20 7.27 -10.31
CA VAL A 65 15.50 8.15 -11.27
C VAL A 65 14.53 9.12 -10.60
N HIS A 66 14.12 8.84 -9.36
CA HIS A 66 13.23 9.67 -8.55
C HIS A 66 13.99 10.52 -7.51
N SER A 67 15.33 10.53 -7.53
CA SER A 67 16.09 11.35 -6.58
C SER A 67 16.03 12.82 -6.99
N PHE A 68 15.68 13.66 -6.01
CA PHE A 68 15.76 15.12 -6.16
C PHE A 68 17.21 15.58 -5.95
N ALA A 69 17.49 16.86 -6.20
CA ALA A 69 18.80 17.48 -5.95
C ALA A 69 19.43 16.98 -4.63
N SER A 70 20.55 16.27 -4.77
CA SER A 70 21.29 15.62 -3.69
C SER A 70 22.37 16.56 -3.16
N ASP A 71 22.46 16.66 -1.84
CA ASP A 71 23.49 17.47 -1.17
C ASP A 71 24.09 16.62 -0.04
N PRO A 72 25.33 16.11 -0.22
CA PRO A 72 25.98 15.26 0.77
C PRO A 72 26.07 15.91 2.16
N THR A 73 26.19 17.24 2.24
CA THR A 73 26.27 17.95 3.52
C THR A 73 24.96 17.88 4.29
N ARG A 74 23.82 18.02 3.59
CA ARG A 74 22.48 17.81 4.18
C ARG A 74 22.26 16.35 4.54
N GLY A 75 22.78 15.43 3.73
CA GLY A 75 22.77 13.99 4.02
C GLY A 75 23.40 13.67 5.38
N LEU A 76 24.57 14.23 5.66
CA LEU A 76 25.26 14.05 6.95
C LEU A 76 24.46 14.61 8.13
N PHE A 77 23.82 15.77 7.96
CA PHE A 77 22.96 16.35 9.00
C PHE A 77 21.75 15.45 9.31
N ILE A 78 21.08 14.93 8.27
CA ILE A 78 19.95 14.01 8.41
C ILE A 78 20.41 12.70 9.05
N LEU A 79 21.60 12.19 8.71
CA LEU A 79 22.18 11.01 9.34
C LEU A 79 22.43 11.24 10.85
N GLY A 80 22.93 12.42 11.23
CA GLY A 80 23.07 12.80 12.63
C GLY A 80 21.72 12.79 13.37
N ILE A 81 20.68 13.38 12.78
CA ILE A 81 19.31 13.35 13.32
C ILE A 81 18.81 11.90 13.44
N LEU A 82 19.03 11.07 12.42
CA LEU A 82 18.63 9.67 12.41
C LEU A 82 19.28 8.93 13.58
N ILE A 83 20.60 9.04 13.76
CA ILE A 83 21.34 8.37 14.84
C ILE A 83 20.84 8.84 16.20
N VAL A 84 20.70 10.15 16.40
CA VAL A 84 20.27 10.71 17.68
C VAL A 84 18.84 10.30 18.01
N LEU A 85 17.88 10.53 17.11
CA LEU A 85 16.47 10.26 17.41
C LEU A 85 16.14 8.77 17.46
N CYS A 86 16.69 7.97 16.54
CA CYS A 86 16.45 6.52 16.53
C CYS A 86 17.21 5.84 17.67
N GLY A 87 18.48 6.20 17.87
CA GLY A 87 19.30 5.69 18.96
C GLY A 87 18.71 6.02 20.32
N PHE A 88 18.28 7.26 20.54
CA PHE A 88 17.62 7.67 21.77
C PHE A 88 16.28 6.96 21.98
N GLY A 89 15.45 6.84 20.93
CA GLY A 89 14.18 6.11 20.99
C GLY A 89 14.36 4.63 21.38
N LEU A 90 15.32 3.95 20.75
CA LEU A 90 15.66 2.55 21.05
C LEU A 90 16.28 2.39 22.44
N LEU A 91 17.14 3.33 22.86
CA LEU A 91 17.71 3.36 24.22
C LEU A 91 16.62 3.51 25.27
N LEU A 92 15.70 4.46 25.10
CA LEU A 92 14.55 4.63 26.00
C LEU A 92 13.67 3.38 26.05
N TYR A 93 13.42 2.75 24.90
CA TYR A 93 12.72 1.48 24.83
C TYR A 93 13.41 0.40 25.65
N ALA A 94 14.73 0.22 25.49
CA ALA A 94 15.52 -0.75 26.24
C ALA A 94 15.48 -0.48 27.75
N LEU A 95 15.66 0.77 28.17
CA LEU A 95 15.61 1.18 29.59
C LEU A 95 14.23 0.97 30.22
N ARG A 96 13.15 1.06 29.43
CA ARG A 96 11.76 0.91 29.91
C ARG A 96 11.15 -0.47 29.61
N ALA A 97 11.89 -1.39 28.99
CA ALA A 97 11.37 -2.68 28.55
C ALA A 97 10.70 -3.48 29.68
N SER A 98 11.27 -3.44 30.90
CA SER A 98 10.71 -4.12 32.09
C SER A 98 9.32 -3.62 32.48
N SER A 99 9.02 -2.34 32.21
CA SER A 99 7.72 -1.71 32.49
C SER A 99 6.67 -2.00 31.40
N LEU A 100 7.08 -2.52 30.24
CA LEU A 100 6.23 -2.82 29.09
C LEU A 100 5.71 -4.26 29.06
N LYS A 101 5.97 -5.04 30.12
CA LYS A 101 5.42 -6.39 30.29
C LYS A 101 3.90 -6.36 30.18
N SER A 102 3.38 -7.25 29.35
CA SER A 102 1.95 -7.37 29.10
C SER A 102 1.47 -8.74 29.59
N PRO A 103 0.57 -8.82 30.59
CA PRO A 103 -0.05 -10.07 30.97
C PRO A 103 -1.03 -10.49 29.88
N GLY A 104 -0.63 -11.43 29.02
CA GLY A 104 -1.47 -11.96 27.95
C GLY A 104 -1.47 -13.49 28.00
N SER A 105 -2.63 -14.08 28.25
CA SER A 105 -2.88 -15.50 28.01
C SER A 105 -3.91 -15.61 26.89
N TYR A 106 -3.51 -16.26 25.80
CA TYR A 106 -4.33 -16.56 24.64
C TYR A 106 -3.80 -17.83 23.98
N ASN A 107 -4.71 -18.58 23.34
CA ASN A 107 -4.36 -19.83 22.68
C ASN A 107 -3.77 -19.58 21.28
N ALA A 108 -3.07 -20.57 20.75
CA ALA A 108 -2.47 -20.53 19.41
C ALA A 108 -3.47 -20.17 18.31
N PHE A 109 -4.71 -20.67 18.40
CA PHE A 109 -5.79 -20.29 17.49
C PHE A 109 -6.68 -19.21 18.12
N SER A 110 -6.29 -17.95 17.92
CA SER A 110 -6.99 -16.77 18.44
C SER A 110 -6.76 -15.55 17.54
N ARG A 111 -7.62 -14.53 17.68
CA ARG A 111 -7.47 -13.27 16.94
C ARG A 111 -6.16 -12.56 17.28
N GLU A 112 -5.69 -12.64 18.52
CA GLU A 112 -4.39 -12.11 18.94
C GLU A 112 -3.25 -12.70 18.12
N VAL A 113 -3.24 -14.04 17.92
CA VAL A 113 -2.19 -14.72 17.16
C VAL A 113 -2.29 -14.43 15.67
N MET A 114 -3.50 -14.36 15.10
CA MET A 114 -3.67 -14.00 13.68
C MET A 114 -3.16 -12.57 13.38
N LEU A 115 -3.47 -11.62 14.26
CA LEU A 115 -2.97 -10.24 14.15
C LEU A 115 -1.45 -10.17 14.35
N MET A 116 -0.89 -10.97 15.27
CA MET A 116 0.56 -11.06 15.44
C MET A 116 1.25 -11.66 14.23
N GLY A 117 0.70 -12.73 13.65
CA GLY A 117 1.22 -13.36 12.44
C GLY A 117 1.28 -12.38 11.28
N ASN A 118 0.21 -11.63 11.03
CA ASN A 118 0.21 -10.57 10.01
C ASN A 118 1.25 -9.48 10.30
N ASN A 119 1.40 -9.06 11.55
CA ASN A 119 2.44 -8.11 11.91
C ASN A 119 3.85 -8.65 11.64
N VAL A 120 4.10 -9.94 11.89
CA VAL A 120 5.38 -10.58 11.58
C VAL A 120 5.63 -10.58 10.07
N PHE A 121 4.63 -10.90 9.24
CA PHE A 121 4.76 -10.83 7.78
C PHE A 121 5.02 -9.41 7.28
N LEU A 122 4.35 -8.39 7.83
CA LEU A 122 4.61 -6.98 7.48
C LEU A 122 6.03 -6.54 7.87
N CYS A 123 6.52 -6.95 9.05
CA CYS A 123 7.89 -6.70 9.47
C CYS A 123 8.90 -7.45 8.58
N ALA A 124 8.63 -8.71 8.22
CA ALA A 124 9.46 -9.48 7.32
C ALA A 124 9.54 -8.85 5.93
N ALA A 125 8.40 -8.39 5.38
CA ALA A 125 8.35 -7.64 4.12
C ALA A 125 9.18 -6.35 4.21
N THR A 126 9.08 -5.62 5.32
CA THR A 126 9.91 -4.43 5.56
C THR A 126 11.40 -4.77 5.56
N ILE A 127 11.80 -5.86 6.21
CA ILE A 127 13.20 -6.32 6.24
C ILE A 127 13.67 -6.69 4.84
N VAL A 128 12.86 -7.38 4.03
CA VAL A 128 13.19 -7.70 2.63
C VAL A 128 13.44 -6.43 1.83
N VAL A 129 12.56 -5.43 1.94
CA VAL A 129 12.72 -4.14 1.23
C VAL A 129 13.98 -3.41 1.72
N LEU A 130 14.19 -3.35 3.04
CA LEU A 130 15.34 -2.70 3.66
C LEU A 130 16.65 -3.34 3.20
N LEU A 131 16.75 -4.67 3.28
CA LEU A 131 17.94 -5.41 2.86
C LEU A 131 18.17 -5.28 1.36
N GLY A 132 17.14 -5.47 0.53
CA GLY A 132 17.27 -5.32 -0.92
C GLY A 132 17.72 -3.92 -1.34
N THR A 133 17.32 -2.88 -0.59
CA THR A 133 17.70 -1.49 -0.85
C THR A 133 19.09 -1.15 -0.36
N LEU A 134 19.49 -1.64 0.82
CA LEU A 134 20.77 -1.30 1.45
C LEU A 134 21.92 -2.22 1.04
N LEU A 135 21.66 -3.44 0.58
CA LEU A 135 22.70 -4.41 0.23
C LEU A 135 23.63 -3.91 -0.89
N PRO A 136 23.14 -3.33 -2.00
CA PRO A 136 24.00 -2.71 -3.01
C PRO A 136 24.95 -1.65 -2.45
N LEU A 137 24.44 -0.83 -1.52
CA LEU A 137 25.22 0.21 -0.86
C LEU A 137 26.33 -0.40 0.00
N VAL A 138 26.00 -1.35 0.86
CA VAL A 138 26.98 -2.01 1.74
C VAL A 138 28.07 -2.70 0.93
N HIS A 139 27.70 -3.39 -0.16
CA HIS A 139 28.66 -4.09 -1.03
C HIS A 139 29.65 -3.13 -1.70
N LYS A 140 29.16 -1.96 -2.12
CA LYS A 140 30.00 -0.89 -2.69
C LYS A 140 30.97 -0.33 -1.66
N GLU A 141 30.50 -0.01 -0.45
CA GLU A 141 31.33 0.58 0.62
C GLU A 141 32.37 -0.40 1.17
N LEU A 142 32.09 -1.71 1.14
CA LEU A 142 33.05 -2.76 1.51
C LEU A 142 34.10 -3.05 0.42
N GLY A 143 34.03 -2.37 -0.74
CA GLY A 143 34.94 -2.62 -1.86
C GLY A 143 34.72 -3.94 -2.58
N LEU A 144 33.56 -4.60 -2.38
CA LEU A 144 33.23 -5.88 -3.02
C LEU A 144 32.70 -5.70 -4.46
N GLY A 145 32.50 -4.45 -4.89
CA GLY A 145 32.00 -4.08 -6.22
C GLY A 145 30.55 -3.56 -6.18
N SER A 146 30.00 -3.21 -7.33
CA SER A 146 28.59 -2.77 -7.45
C SER A 146 27.70 -3.94 -7.85
N ILE A 147 26.71 -4.25 -7.01
CA ILE A 147 25.61 -5.17 -7.35
C ILE A 147 24.33 -4.38 -7.56
N SER A 148 23.36 -4.96 -8.27
CA SER A 148 22.02 -4.40 -8.41
C SER A 148 20.98 -5.43 -7.99
N VAL A 149 20.02 -5.00 -7.17
CA VAL A 149 18.88 -5.80 -6.74
C VAL A 149 17.63 -5.21 -7.39
N GLY A 150 17.13 -5.88 -8.43
CA GLY A 150 15.98 -5.41 -9.22
C GLY A 150 14.66 -6.05 -8.83
N ALA A 151 13.60 -5.67 -9.55
CA ALA A 151 12.24 -6.15 -9.37
C ALA A 151 12.07 -7.68 -9.25
N PRO A 152 12.81 -8.55 -9.98
CA PRO A 152 12.64 -10.00 -9.85
C PRO A 152 12.84 -10.52 -8.41
N PHE A 153 13.85 -10.01 -7.70
CA PHE A 153 14.12 -10.39 -6.30
C PHE A 153 12.95 -9.99 -5.39
N PHE A 154 12.50 -8.74 -5.48
CA PHE A 154 11.41 -8.25 -4.64
C PHE A 154 10.10 -8.96 -4.95
N ASN A 155 9.75 -9.14 -6.22
CA ASN A 155 8.53 -9.83 -6.63
C ASN A 155 8.49 -11.27 -6.11
N GLN A 156 9.60 -11.99 -6.20
CA GLN A 156 9.69 -13.36 -5.67
C GLN A 156 9.49 -13.39 -4.15
N MET A 157 10.25 -12.56 -3.41
CA MET A 157 10.16 -12.51 -1.95
C MET A 157 8.79 -12.04 -1.46
N PHE A 158 8.20 -11.02 -2.09
CA PHE A 158 6.86 -10.55 -1.75
C PHE A 158 5.79 -11.59 -2.05
N THR A 159 5.91 -12.34 -3.14
CA THR A 159 4.96 -13.43 -3.43
C THR A 159 4.96 -14.47 -2.29
N LEU A 160 6.14 -14.84 -1.78
CA LEU A 160 6.27 -15.80 -0.66
C LEU A 160 5.65 -15.26 0.65
N LEU A 161 5.71 -13.95 0.87
CA LEU A 161 5.20 -13.32 2.09
C LEU A 161 3.70 -12.96 2.00
N ILE A 162 3.23 -12.51 0.84
CA ILE A 162 1.89 -11.96 0.66
C ILE A 162 0.83 -13.04 0.68
N VAL A 163 1.13 -14.24 0.15
CA VAL A 163 0.19 -15.37 0.13
C VAL A 163 -0.23 -15.76 1.56
N PRO A 164 0.68 -16.15 2.47
CA PRO A 164 0.27 -16.48 3.83
C PRO A 164 -0.28 -15.28 4.61
N PHE A 165 0.23 -14.07 4.35
CA PHE A 165 -0.31 -12.84 4.93
C PHE A 165 -1.79 -12.62 4.57
N VAL A 166 -2.16 -12.74 3.28
CA VAL A 166 -3.55 -12.55 2.85
C VAL A 166 -4.45 -13.65 3.39
N LEU A 167 -3.98 -14.89 3.45
CA LEU A 167 -4.73 -15.99 4.06
C LEU A 167 -5.06 -15.69 5.53
N MET A 168 -4.07 -15.23 6.30
CA MET A 168 -4.25 -14.81 7.69
C MET A 168 -5.09 -13.52 7.82
N LEU A 169 -4.98 -12.58 6.89
CA LEU A 169 -5.79 -11.36 6.83
C LEU A 169 -7.28 -11.69 6.71
N GLY A 170 -7.67 -12.65 5.87
CA GLY A 170 -9.07 -13.09 5.78
C GLY A 170 -9.55 -13.83 7.04
N LEU A 171 -8.68 -14.63 7.66
CA LEU A 171 -8.98 -15.39 8.89
C LEU A 171 -9.12 -14.51 10.13
N GLY A 172 -8.28 -13.49 10.28
CA GLY A 172 -8.17 -12.67 11.48
C GLY A 172 -9.51 -12.12 11.98
N PRO A 173 -10.28 -11.38 11.15
CA PRO A 173 -11.58 -10.82 11.52
C PRO A 173 -12.62 -11.87 11.95
N LEU A 174 -12.52 -13.11 11.46
CA LEU A 174 -13.46 -14.22 11.75
C LEU A 174 -13.13 -14.97 13.04
N THR A 175 -11.88 -14.96 13.47
CA THR A 175 -11.45 -15.61 14.72
C THR A 175 -11.88 -14.81 15.95
N ARG A 176 -12.17 -15.48 17.07
CA ARG A 176 -12.52 -14.80 18.34
C ARG A 176 -11.26 -14.45 19.15
N TRP A 177 -11.38 -13.45 20.02
CA TRP A 177 -10.33 -13.10 21.01
C TRP A 177 -10.15 -14.24 22.03
N LYS A 178 -8.95 -14.38 22.60
CA LYS A 178 -8.49 -15.45 23.51
C LYS A 178 -8.40 -16.84 22.89
N GLN A 179 -9.49 -17.31 22.30
CA GLN A 179 -9.59 -18.66 21.77
C GLN A 179 -10.69 -18.75 20.72
N GLN A 180 -10.39 -19.48 19.65
CA GLN A 180 -11.36 -19.92 18.67
C GLN A 180 -11.29 -21.45 18.54
N ARG A 181 -12.44 -22.11 18.33
CA ARG A 181 -12.47 -23.52 17.95
C ARG A 181 -12.35 -23.63 16.43
N VAL A 182 -11.39 -24.41 15.94
CA VAL A 182 -11.15 -24.57 14.49
C VAL A 182 -12.39 -25.12 13.77
N SER A 183 -13.07 -26.10 14.38
CA SER A 183 -14.30 -26.68 13.82
C SER A 183 -15.43 -25.67 13.62
N ALA A 184 -15.47 -24.58 14.40
CA ALA A 184 -16.50 -23.56 14.28
C ALA A 184 -16.35 -22.69 13.01
N LEU A 185 -15.14 -22.62 12.43
CA LEU A 185 -14.88 -21.89 11.19
C LEU A 185 -14.79 -22.79 9.96
N LYS A 186 -14.81 -24.12 10.12
CA LYS A 186 -14.59 -25.08 9.02
C LYS A 186 -15.47 -24.81 7.80
N ASN A 187 -16.79 -24.76 7.98
CA ASN A 187 -17.73 -24.58 6.86
C ASN A 187 -17.56 -23.21 6.21
N GLN A 188 -17.35 -22.17 7.02
CA GLN A 188 -17.12 -20.82 6.55
C GLN A 188 -15.84 -20.73 5.68
N MET A 189 -14.78 -21.41 6.11
CA MET A 189 -13.51 -21.50 5.37
C MET A 189 -13.62 -22.32 4.10
N LEU A 190 -14.35 -23.43 4.11
CA LEU A 190 -14.60 -24.22 2.91
C LEU A 190 -15.40 -23.43 1.86
N ILE A 191 -16.43 -22.68 2.30
CA ILE A 191 -17.20 -21.79 1.43
C ILE A 191 -16.29 -20.67 0.88
N ALA A 192 -15.49 -20.04 1.74
CA ALA A 192 -14.58 -18.99 1.31
C ALA A 192 -13.54 -19.49 0.30
N ALA A 193 -12.93 -20.66 0.56
CA ALA A 193 -11.97 -21.28 -0.34
C ALA A 193 -12.63 -21.69 -1.66
N GLY A 194 -13.80 -22.34 -1.62
CA GLY A 194 -14.53 -22.75 -2.81
C GLY A 194 -14.90 -21.57 -3.70
N LEU A 195 -15.52 -20.52 -3.13
CA LEU A 195 -15.89 -19.31 -3.88
C LEU A 195 -14.66 -18.57 -4.41
N ALA A 196 -13.58 -18.47 -3.62
CA ALA A 196 -12.36 -17.79 -4.04
C ALA A 196 -11.66 -18.53 -5.19
N ILE A 197 -11.54 -19.86 -5.11
CA ILE A 197 -10.97 -20.70 -6.16
C ILE A 197 -11.83 -20.60 -7.43
N SER A 198 -13.15 -20.79 -7.32
CA SER A 198 -14.05 -20.71 -8.47
C SER A 198 -13.98 -19.34 -9.15
N ALA A 199 -14.04 -18.25 -8.39
CA ALA A 199 -14.00 -16.90 -8.94
C ALA A 199 -12.62 -16.57 -9.54
N GLY A 200 -11.53 -17.00 -8.91
CA GLY A 200 -10.17 -16.82 -9.45
C GLY A 200 -9.96 -17.57 -10.77
N LEU A 201 -10.50 -18.79 -10.90
CA LEU A 201 -10.47 -19.56 -12.14
C LEU A 201 -11.32 -18.90 -13.24
N LEU A 202 -12.53 -18.43 -12.91
CA LEU A 202 -13.43 -17.79 -13.87
C LEU A 202 -12.84 -16.52 -14.49
N VAL A 203 -12.21 -15.66 -13.69
CA VAL A 203 -11.58 -14.42 -14.18
C VAL A 203 -10.46 -14.73 -15.16
N ASN A 204 -9.72 -15.81 -14.95
CA ASN A 204 -8.62 -16.20 -15.82
C ASN A 204 -9.08 -16.72 -17.19
N PHE A 205 -10.30 -17.28 -17.30
CA PHE A 205 -10.88 -17.62 -18.60
C PHE A 205 -11.35 -16.40 -19.41
N ALA A 206 -11.32 -15.19 -18.85
CA ALA A 206 -11.63 -13.96 -19.57
C ALA A 206 -10.44 -13.41 -20.38
N TYR A 207 -9.25 -14.01 -20.27
CA TYR A 207 -8.04 -13.61 -20.98
C TYR A 207 -7.53 -14.75 -21.87
N ASP A 208 -6.96 -14.41 -23.03
CA ASP A 208 -6.49 -15.38 -24.03
C ASP A 208 -5.34 -16.26 -23.50
N THR A 209 -4.44 -15.66 -22.71
CA THR A 209 -3.27 -16.34 -22.14
C THR A 209 -3.38 -16.41 -20.61
N PRO A 210 -3.81 -17.56 -20.07
CA PRO A 210 -3.98 -17.70 -18.64
C PRO A 210 -2.63 -17.69 -17.90
N SER A 211 -2.56 -16.99 -16.77
CA SER A 211 -1.37 -16.93 -15.90
C SER A 211 -1.67 -17.51 -14.53
N TYR A 212 -0.83 -18.44 -14.05
CA TYR A 212 -0.97 -19.02 -12.71
C TYR A 212 -0.84 -17.96 -11.60
N MET A 213 -0.01 -16.95 -11.81
CA MET A 213 0.13 -15.80 -10.89
C MET A 213 -1.12 -14.90 -10.93
N GLY A 214 -1.72 -14.73 -12.11
CA GLY A 214 -3.02 -14.07 -12.27
C GLY A 214 -4.13 -14.79 -11.48
N ILE A 215 -4.24 -16.10 -11.65
CA ILE A 215 -5.19 -16.95 -10.90
C ILE A 215 -4.95 -16.82 -9.41
N LEU A 216 -3.72 -16.99 -8.93
CA LEU A 216 -3.39 -16.90 -7.51
C LEU A 216 -3.78 -15.55 -6.93
N GLY A 217 -3.43 -14.45 -7.61
CA GLY A 217 -3.79 -13.10 -7.17
C GLY A 217 -5.31 -12.92 -7.07
N MET A 218 -6.07 -13.39 -8.05
CA MET A 218 -7.54 -13.32 -8.01
C MET A 218 -8.14 -14.20 -6.91
N ILE A 219 -7.61 -15.40 -6.66
CA ILE A 219 -8.01 -16.22 -5.51
C ILE A 219 -7.81 -15.45 -4.20
N LEU A 220 -6.67 -14.78 -4.03
CA LEU A 220 -6.39 -13.98 -2.83
C LEU A 220 -7.34 -12.79 -2.69
N VAL A 221 -7.70 -12.11 -3.79
CA VAL A 221 -8.72 -11.04 -3.78
C VAL A 221 -10.05 -11.58 -3.29
N PHE A 222 -10.57 -12.62 -3.93
CA PHE A 222 -11.88 -13.17 -3.58
C PHE A 222 -11.88 -13.78 -2.18
N TRP A 223 -10.76 -14.32 -1.72
CA TRP A 223 -10.58 -14.74 -0.33
C TRP A 223 -10.83 -13.58 0.64
N ILE A 224 -10.20 -12.42 0.42
CA ILE A 224 -10.40 -11.23 1.27
C ILE A 224 -11.86 -10.77 1.21
N LEU A 225 -12.42 -10.65 0.01
CA LEU A 225 -13.79 -10.15 -0.17
C LEU A 225 -14.81 -11.06 0.50
N VAL A 226 -14.75 -12.38 0.24
CA VAL A 226 -15.69 -13.35 0.81
C VAL A 226 -15.55 -13.41 2.33
N THR A 227 -14.34 -13.49 2.87
CA THR A 227 -14.14 -13.55 4.33
C THR A 227 -14.58 -12.25 5.02
N THR A 228 -14.40 -11.09 4.38
CA THR A 228 -14.89 -9.80 4.88
C THR A 228 -16.42 -9.76 4.89
N VAL A 229 -17.09 -10.20 3.82
CA VAL A 229 -18.55 -10.31 3.77
C VAL A 229 -19.05 -11.24 4.86
N GLN A 230 -18.44 -12.42 5.01
CA GLN A 230 -18.85 -13.36 6.04
C GLN A 230 -18.62 -12.82 7.45
N GLU A 231 -17.60 -11.99 7.69
CA GLU A 231 -17.37 -11.35 8.99
C GLU A 231 -18.48 -10.36 9.33
N VAL A 232 -18.91 -9.54 8.35
CA VAL A 232 -20.05 -8.65 8.50
C VAL A 232 -21.31 -9.45 8.80
N LEU A 233 -21.58 -10.52 8.05
CA LEU A 233 -22.74 -11.39 8.27
C LEU A 233 -22.71 -12.05 9.66
N GLN A 234 -21.54 -12.49 10.14
CA GLN A 234 -21.36 -13.07 11.48
C GLN A 234 -21.70 -12.07 12.59
N ARG A 235 -21.46 -10.77 12.38
CA ARG A 235 -21.86 -9.74 13.34
C ARG A 235 -23.35 -9.42 13.28
N LEU A 236 -23.92 -9.36 12.08
CA LEU A 236 -25.34 -9.07 11.89
C LEU A 236 -26.23 -10.21 12.42
N SER A 237 -25.77 -11.46 12.32
CA SER A 237 -26.48 -12.63 12.86
C SER A 237 -26.48 -12.68 14.39
N ALA A 238 -25.54 -12.01 15.05
CA ALA A 238 -25.52 -11.88 16.50
C ALA A 238 -26.51 -10.81 17.04
N LEU A 239 -27.14 -10.01 16.16
CA LEU A 239 -28.16 -9.02 16.52
C LEU A 239 -29.57 -9.64 16.49
N PRO A 240 -30.52 -9.13 17.31
CA PRO A 240 -31.89 -9.66 17.39
C PRO A 240 -32.55 -9.84 16.02
N THR A 241 -33.29 -10.94 15.84
CA THR A 241 -33.92 -11.33 14.56
C THR A 241 -34.94 -10.31 14.06
N ASP A 242 -35.58 -9.60 14.97
CA ASP A 242 -36.74 -8.74 14.67
C ASP A 242 -36.34 -7.37 14.08
N THR A 243 -35.03 -7.13 13.94
CA THR A 243 -34.50 -5.91 13.34
C THR A 243 -34.21 -6.11 11.86
N GLY A 244 -34.77 -5.25 11.00
CA GLY A 244 -34.51 -5.29 9.56
C GLY A 244 -33.02 -5.14 9.21
N ALA A 245 -32.58 -5.74 8.11
CA ALA A 245 -31.16 -5.82 7.71
C ALA A 245 -30.48 -4.44 7.62
N LEU A 246 -31.16 -3.44 7.05
CA LEU A 246 -30.64 -2.08 6.94
C LEU A 246 -30.44 -1.42 8.31
N SER A 247 -31.35 -1.67 9.26
CA SER A 247 -31.20 -1.19 10.64
C SER A 247 -29.98 -1.83 11.29
N LYS A 248 -29.82 -3.16 11.15
CA LYS A 248 -28.65 -3.89 11.68
C LYS A 248 -27.33 -3.33 11.15
N LEU A 249 -27.23 -3.04 9.84
CA LEU A 249 -26.04 -2.43 9.25
C LEU A 249 -25.70 -1.06 9.84
N ARG A 250 -26.72 -0.23 10.10
CA ARG A 250 -26.54 1.11 10.73
C ARG A 250 -26.09 1.04 12.19
N THR A 251 -26.24 -0.10 12.86
CA THR A 251 -25.74 -0.28 14.25
C THR A 251 -24.23 -0.50 14.33
N LEU A 252 -23.59 -0.91 13.22
CA LEU A 252 -22.15 -1.15 13.19
C LEU A 252 -21.37 0.16 13.35
N THR A 253 -20.31 0.14 14.16
CA THR A 253 -19.58 1.38 14.48
C THR A 253 -18.73 1.88 13.32
N PRO A 254 -18.40 3.19 13.27
CA PRO A 254 -17.50 3.72 12.26
C PRO A 254 -16.12 3.02 12.24
N SER A 255 -15.56 2.64 13.40
CA SER A 255 -14.32 1.86 13.45
C SER A 255 -14.45 0.46 12.87
N HIS A 256 -15.64 -0.14 12.89
CA HIS A 256 -15.87 -1.42 12.25
C HIS A 256 -15.91 -1.27 10.72
N TRP A 257 -16.67 -0.30 10.21
CA TRP A 257 -16.66 0.04 8.79
C TRP A 257 -15.28 0.46 8.29
N GLY A 258 -14.49 1.13 9.13
CA GLY A 258 -13.11 1.46 8.82
C GLY A 258 -12.22 0.25 8.58
N MET A 259 -12.39 -0.83 9.36
CA MET A 259 -11.71 -2.10 9.14
C MET A 259 -12.17 -2.77 7.83
N VAL A 260 -13.49 -2.82 7.59
CA VAL A 260 -14.08 -3.41 6.37
C VAL A 260 -13.57 -2.67 5.12
N LEU A 261 -13.65 -1.35 5.10
CA LEU A 261 -13.18 -0.53 3.97
C LEU A 261 -11.67 -0.65 3.79
N GLY A 262 -10.89 -0.75 4.87
CA GLY A 262 -9.46 -1.01 4.79
C GLY A 262 -9.12 -2.30 4.04
N HIS A 263 -9.77 -3.41 4.40
CA HIS A 263 -9.53 -4.70 3.74
C HIS A 263 -10.11 -4.78 2.32
N VAL A 264 -11.30 -4.20 2.07
CA VAL A 264 -11.89 -4.13 0.72
C VAL A 264 -11.03 -3.25 -0.19
N GLY A 265 -10.57 -2.09 0.28
CA GLY A 265 -9.66 -1.24 -0.48
C GLY A 265 -8.34 -1.93 -0.81
N PHE A 266 -7.79 -2.71 0.12
CA PHE A 266 -6.61 -3.53 -0.14
C PHE A 266 -6.87 -4.62 -1.21
N ALA A 267 -8.03 -5.29 -1.16
CA ALA A 267 -8.42 -6.25 -2.19
C ALA A 267 -8.56 -5.59 -3.58
N ILE A 268 -9.14 -4.39 -3.64
CA ILE A 268 -9.25 -3.58 -4.89
C ILE A 268 -7.86 -3.25 -5.45
N SER A 269 -6.91 -2.85 -4.60
CA SER A 269 -5.52 -2.61 -5.03
C SER A 269 -4.85 -3.88 -5.56
N ILE A 270 -5.08 -5.04 -4.93
CA ILE A 270 -4.54 -6.33 -5.42
C ILE A 270 -5.13 -6.67 -6.79
N ILE A 271 -6.42 -6.40 -7.06
CA ILE A 271 -7.00 -6.58 -8.41
C ILE A 271 -6.17 -5.81 -9.45
N GLY A 272 -5.95 -4.52 -9.21
CA GLY A 272 -5.15 -3.67 -10.09
C GLY A 272 -3.74 -4.24 -10.31
N ILE A 273 -3.03 -4.55 -9.23
CA ILE A 273 -1.66 -5.10 -9.25
C ILE A 273 -1.59 -6.43 -10.00
N THR A 274 -2.48 -7.37 -9.69
CA THR A 274 -2.48 -8.71 -10.28
C THR A 274 -2.78 -8.62 -11.77
N LEU A 275 -3.79 -7.85 -12.17
CA LEU A 275 -4.19 -7.80 -13.57
C LEU A 275 -3.15 -7.09 -14.44
N VAL A 276 -2.65 -5.92 -14.01
CA VAL A 276 -1.62 -5.21 -14.78
C VAL A 276 -0.32 -6.01 -14.88
N SER A 277 0.08 -6.72 -13.82
CA SER A 277 1.37 -7.45 -13.82
C SER A 277 1.34 -8.76 -14.61
N ASN A 278 0.16 -9.28 -14.95
CA ASN A 278 0.02 -10.59 -15.61
C ASN A 278 -0.62 -10.54 -16.98
N TYR A 279 -1.41 -9.51 -17.27
CA TYR A 279 -2.20 -9.41 -18.49
C TYR A 279 -1.99 -8.08 -19.22
N GLU A 280 -0.93 -7.32 -18.89
CA GLU A 280 -0.53 -6.20 -19.75
C GLU A 280 -0.03 -6.71 -21.10
N SER A 281 -0.33 -5.96 -22.15
CA SER A 281 0.19 -6.21 -23.49
C SER A 281 1.10 -5.06 -23.88
N GLU A 282 2.28 -5.36 -24.41
CA GLU A 282 3.25 -4.37 -24.86
C GLU A 282 3.68 -4.63 -26.30
N ARG A 283 4.06 -3.54 -26.99
CA ARG A 283 4.66 -3.60 -28.31
C ARG A 283 5.65 -2.45 -28.47
N ASP A 284 6.91 -2.82 -28.64
CA ASP A 284 8.01 -1.92 -28.95
C ASP A 284 8.25 -1.94 -30.46
N VAL A 285 8.12 -0.79 -31.11
CA VAL A 285 8.14 -0.66 -32.57
C VAL A 285 8.96 0.56 -33.00
N ARG A 286 9.66 0.44 -34.12
CA ARG A 286 10.14 1.59 -34.90
C ARG A 286 8.96 2.06 -35.74
N MET A 287 8.58 3.33 -35.63
CA MET A 287 7.48 3.90 -36.42
C MET A 287 7.89 5.18 -37.14
N GLU A 288 7.47 5.30 -38.39
CA GLU A 288 7.49 6.54 -39.17
C GLU A 288 6.12 7.23 -39.14
N VAL A 289 6.12 8.53 -39.39
CA VAL A 289 4.88 9.30 -39.50
C VAL A 289 4.03 8.75 -40.65
N GLY A 290 2.77 8.43 -40.36
CA GLY A 290 1.82 7.78 -41.26
C GLY A 290 1.62 6.29 -40.98
N GLU A 291 2.51 5.64 -40.22
CA GLU A 291 2.41 4.21 -39.93
C GLU A 291 1.36 3.90 -38.85
N THR A 292 0.76 2.72 -38.93
CA THR A 292 -0.22 2.22 -37.97
C THR A 292 0.22 0.89 -37.40
N VAL A 293 0.12 0.73 -36.09
CA VAL A 293 0.40 -0.52 -35.38
C VAL A 293 -0.82 -0.95 -34.59
N SER A 294 -1.20 -2.21 -34.74
CA SER A 294 -2.32 -2.80 -34.00
C SER A 294 -1.85 -3.55 -32.75
N LEU A 295 -2.54 -3.35 -31.64
CA LEU A 295 -2.32 -4.07 -30.37
C LEU A 295 -3.65 -4.22 -29.62
N GLY A 296 -3.98 -5.43 -29.18
CA GLY A 296 -5.17 -5.69 -28.35
C GLY A 296 -6.50 -5.17 -28.90
N GLY A 297 -6.66 -5.17 -30.23
CA GLY A 297 -7.86 -4.66 -30.92
C GLY A 297 -7.92 -3.13 -31.05
N TYR A 298 -6.83 -2.43 -30.78
CA TYR A 298 -6.65 -1.00 -31.03
C TYR A 298 -5.66 -0.80 -32.17
N ASP A 299 -5.93 0.18 -33.00
CA ASP A 299 -5.02 0.66 -34.03
C ASP A 299 -4.45 2.01 -33.58
N PHE A 300 -3.13 2.10 -33.54
CA PHE A 300 -2.37 3.29 -33.15
C PHE A 300 -1.69 3.85 -34.39
N THR A 301 -2.20 4.96 -34.92
CA THR A 301 -1.64 5.64 -36.08
C THR A 301 -0.74 6.78 -35.61
N PHE A 302 0.52 6.78 -36.03
CA PHE A 302 1.46 7.87 -35.76
C PHE A 302 1.24 8.97 -36.79
N VAL A 303 0.66 10.09 -36.38
CA VAL A 303 0.14 11.13 -37.28
C VAL A 303 1.15 12.22 -37.57
N ASP A 304 1.89 12.66 -36.56
CA ASP A 304 2.82 13.79 -36.70
C ASP A 304 3.82 13.85 -35.54
N VAL A 305 4.86 14.67 -35.67
CA VAL A 305 5.77 15.07 -34.59
C VAL A 305 5.85 16.59 -34.55
N LEU A 306 5.53 17.17 -33.41
CA LEU A 306 5.49 18.61 -33.19
C LEU A 306 6.62 19.05 -32.25
N ASP A 307 7.30 20.13 -32.60
CA ASP A 307 8.20 20.81 -31.67
C ASP A 307 7.38 21.50 -30.56
N ALA A 308 7.62 21.13 -29.31
CA ALA A 308 6.95 21.68 -28.14
C ALA A 308 7.97 22.30 -27.17
N ASN A 309 7.91 23.61 -26.96
CA ASN A 309 8.80 24.32 -26.02
C ASN A 309 8.06 24.65 -24.73
N GLY A 310 8.54 24.11 -23.61
CA GLY A 310 8.06 24.41 -22.27
C GLY A 310 8.87 25.51 -21.58
N PRO A 311 8.49 25.94 -20.36
CA PRO A 311 9.17 27.01 -19.63
C PRO A 311 10.65 26.72 -19.30
N ASN A 312 11.01 25.44 -19.15
CA ASN A 312 12.33 24.99 -18.74
C ASN A 312 12.81 23.73 -19.51
N TYR A 313 12.13 23.38 -20.61
CA TYR A 313 12.45 22.22 -21.43
C TYR A 313 12.12 22.47 -22.90
N THR A 314 12.83 21.79 -23.80
CA THR A 314 12.41 21.60 -25.20
C THR A 314 11.87 20.18 -25.34
N ALA A 315 10.96 19.93 -26.27
CA ALA A 315 10.38 18.61 -26.43
C ALA A 315 9.95 18.31 -27.86
N ASP A 316 10.04 17.04 -28.23
CA ASP A 316 9.39 16.48 -29.40
C ASP A 316 8.08 15.82 -28.93
N ALA A 317 6.94 16.24 -29.49
CA ALA A 317 5.62 15.74 -29.15
C ALA A 317 5.05 14.91 -30.31
N GLY A 318 4.99 13.59 -30.14
CA GLY A 318 4.38 12.71 -31.14
C GLY A 318 2.87 12.76 -31.05
N VAL A 319 2.16 12.77 -32.17
CA VAL A 319 0.70 12.77 -32.22
C VAL A 319 0.24 11.39 -32.67
N PHE A 320 -0.56 10.72 -31.84
CA PHE A 320 -1.11 9.40 -32.13
C PHE A 320 -2.64 9.46 -32.15
N ASP A 321 -3.25 9.01 -33.23
CA ASP A 321 -4.68 8.74 -33.27
C ASP A 321 -4.92 7.27 -32.95
N VAL A 322 -5.81 7.02 -32.00
CA VAL A 322 -6.16 5.67 -31.57
C VAL A 322 -7.59 5.36 -31.95
N THR A 323 -7.77 4.29 -32.71
CA THR A 323 -9.08 3.78 -33.11
C THR A 323 -9.32 2.36 -32.62
N GLN A 324 -10.58 1.99 -32.46
CA GLN A 324 -11.00 0.61 -32.21
C GLN A 324 -12.19 0.29 -33.11
N ASN A 325 -12.10 -0.79 -33.88
CA ASN A 325 -13.15 -1.20 -34.83
C ASN A 325 -13.57 -0.06 -35.78
N GLY A 326 -12.64 0.82 -36.15
CA GLY A 326 -12.89 1.98 -37.01
C GLY A 326 -13.45 3.22 -36.30
N GLU A 327 -13.77 3.16 -35.02
CA GLU A 327 -14.23 4.31 -34.23
C GLU A 327 -13.06 4.99 -33.51
N SER A 328 -13.06 6.33 -33.49
CA SER A 328 -12.04 7.11 -32.76
C SER A 328 -12.22 6.96 -31.25
N VAL A 329 -11.16 6.55 -30.56
CA VAL A 329 -11.13 6.33 -29.11
C VAL A 329 -10.48 7.52 -28.41
N ALA A 330 -9.28 7.91 -28.86
CA ALA A 330 -8.51 8.99 -28.26
C ALA A 330 -7.44 9.51 -29.22
N ARG A 331 -7.01 10.76 -29.01
CA ARG A 331 -5.76 11.30 -29.54
C ARG A 331 -4.76 11.42 -28.40
N LEU A 332 -3.60 10.79 -28.53
CA LEU A 332 -2.56 10.72 -27.50
C LEU A 332 -1.31 11.45 -27.97
N THR A 333 -0.76 12.32 -27.11
CA THR A 333 0.40 13.16 -27.45
C THR A 333 1.57 12.96 -26.48
N PRO A 334 2.31 11.83 -26.56
CA PRO A 334 3.48 11.63 -25.72
C PRO A 334 4.61 12.60 -26.09
N GLU A 335 5.45 12.96 -25.13
CA GLU A 335 6.55 13.91 -25.32
C GLU A 335 7.90 13.31 -24.94
N LYS A 336 8.93 13.63 -25.71
CA LYS A 336 10.33 13.46 -25.33
C LYS A 336 10.89 14.82 -24.95
N ARG A 337 11.04 15.07 -23.64
CA ARG A 337 11.50 16.36 -23.09
C ARG A 337 13.00 16.35 -22.82
N LEU A 338 13.68 17.44 -23.13
CA LEU A 338 15.05 17.73 -22.71
C LEU A 338 15.05 18.93 -21.76
N TYR A 339 15.34 18.69 -20.48
CA TYR A 339 15.51 19.76 -19.51
C TYR A 339 16.87 20.42 -19.67
N THR A 340 16.88 21.69 -20.05
CA THR A 340 18.08 22.40 -20.53
C THR A 340 19.17 22.57 -19.46
N VAL A 341 18.77 22.76 -18.19
CA VAL A 341 19.69 22.96 -17.07
C VAL A 341 20.32 21.64 -16.62
N GLN A 342 19.51 20.59 -16.46
CA GLN A 342 19.98 19.27 -16.03
C GLN A 342 20.61 18.47 -17.16
N ARG A 343 20.36 18.83 -18.42
CA ARG A 343 20.73 18.08 -19.64
C ARG A 343 20.31 16.61 -19.58
N MET A 344 19.14 16.36 -18.98
CA MET A 344 18.58 15.03 -18.85
C MET A 344 17.35 14.90 -19.75
N PRO A 345 17.36 13.97 -20.73
CA PRO A 345 16.17 13.64 -21.48
C PRO A 345 15.20 12.84 -20.59
N MET A 346 13.92 13.15 -20.69
CA MET A 346 12.83 12.52 -19.96
C MET A 346 11.69 12.23 -20.94
N THR A 347 11.02 11.09 -20.77
CA THR A 347 9.84 10.77 -21.58
C THR A 347 8.59 11.04 -20.75
N GLU A 348 7.73 11.93 -21.23
CA GLU A 348 6.37 12.09 -20.74
C GLU A 348 5.45 11.18 -21.56
N ALA A 349 4.87 10.17 -20.92
CA ALA A 349 3.98 9.26 -21.61
C ALA A 349 2.58 9.87 -21.76
N ALA A 350 1.91 9.56 -22.87
CA ALA A 350 0.51 9.87 -23.04
C ALA A 350 -0.34 8.68 -22.59
N ILE A 351 -1.38 8.97 -21.80
CA ILE A 351 -2.21 7.97 -21.16
C ILE A 351 -3.68 8.30 -21.39
N HIS A 352 -4.43 7.36 -21.94
CA HIS A 352 -5.89 7.40 -21.95
C HIS A 352 -6.41 6.33 -20.98
N SER A 353 -6.79 6.76 -19.79
CA SER A 353 -7.27 5.90 -18.71
C SER A 353 -8.77 5.70 -18.74
N THR A 354 -9.21 4.47 -18.53
CA THR A 354 -10.61 4.09 -18.33
C THR A 354 -10.74 3.27 -17.04
N ILE A 355 -11.97 2.84 -16.69
CA ILE A 355 -12.17 1.99 -15.51
C ILE A 355 -11.57 0.59 -15.69
N SER A 356 -11.48 0.08 -16.93
CA SER A 356 -11.01 -1.28 -17.22
C SER A 356 -9.57 -1.35 -17.71
N ARG A 357 -9.05 -0.27 -18.33
CA ARG A 357 -7.68 -0.25 -18.86
C ARG A 357 -7.15 1.14 -19.17
N ASP A 358 -5.84 1.22 -19.29
CA ASP A 358 -5.10 2.38 -19.75
C ASP A 358 -4.44 2.06 -21.09
N LEU A 359 -4.62 2.95 -22.07
CA LEU A 359 -3.81 2.97 -23.28
C LEU A 359 -2.64 3.91 -23.02
N PHE A 360 -1.43 3.42 -23.19
CA PHE A 360 -0.23 4.13 -22.79
C PHE A 360 0.78 4.11 -23.94
N ILE A 361 1.27 5.28 -24.33
CA ILE A 361 2.31 5.43 -25.35
C ILE A 361 3.47 6.21 -24.75
N ALA A 362 4.68 5.69 -24.94
CA ALA A 362 5.92 6.38 -24.58
C ALA A 362 6.84 6.48 -25.80
N MET A 363 7.41 7.66 -26.01
CA MET A 363 8.40 7.89 -27.05
C MET A 363 9.83 7.71 -26.52
N GLY A 364 10.60 6.94 -27.27
CA GLY A 364 12.03 6.75 -27.10
C GLY A 364 12.82 7.91 -27.70
N GLU A 365 13.96 7.58 -28.30
CA GLU A 365 14.78 8.54 -29.05
C GLU A 365 14.42 8.48 -30.54
N PRO A 366 14.66 9.58 -31.29
CA PRO A 366 14.59 9.52 -32.75
C PRO A 366 15.62 8.49 -33.24
N LEU A 367 15.22 7.75 -34.25
CA LEU A 367 16.02 6.75 -34.95
C LEU A 367 16.46 7.33 -36.30
N ASP A 368 17.28 6.55 -37.01
CA ASP A 368 17.68 6.89 -38.38
C ASP A 368 16.45 7.04 -39.29
N ASP A 369 16.58 7.93 -40.28
CA ASP A 369 15.60 8.22 -41.33
C ASP A 369 14.28 8.87 -40.84
N GLY A 370 14.28 9.51 -39.67
CA GLY A 370 13.12 10.25 -39.16
C GLY A 370 12.08 9.38 -38.45
N ALA A 371 12.39 8.10 -38.22
CA ALA A 371 11.57 7.20 -37.43
C ALA A 371 11.78 7.42 -35.93
N TRP A 372 10.88 6.87 -35.13
CA TRP A 372 10.94 6.95 -33.66
C TRP A 372 10.79 5.56 -33.04
N ALA A 373 11.52 5.33 -31.95
CA ALA A 373 11.27 4.17 -31.09
C ALA A 373 10.02 4.43 -30.24
N ILE A 374 8.93 3.72 -30.50
CA ILE A 374 7.66 3.88 -29.80
C ILE A 374 7.36 2.63 -28.98
N ARG A 375 6.96 2.83 -27.73
CA ARG A 375 6.46 1.76 -26.85
C ARG A 375 4.99 1.96 -26.59
N ILE A 376 4.18 0.99 -26.97
CA ILE A 376 2.73 0.99 -26.81
C ILE A 376 2.35 -0.07 -25.78
N TYR A 377 1.50 0.29 -24.83
CA TYR A 377 1.00 -0.61 -23.81
C TYR A 377 -0.52 -0.54 -23.68
N ILE A 378 -1.11 -1.70 -23.41
CA ILE A 378 -2.48 -1.83 -22.90
C ILE A 378 -2.37 -2.40 -21.50
N LYS A 379 -2.67 -1.56 -20.50
CA LYS A 379 -2.50 -1.91 -19.08
C LYS A 379 -3.87 -2.07 -18.42
N PRO A 380 -4.29 -3.28 -18.04
CA PRO A 380 -5.61 -3.51 -17.48
C PRO A 380 -5.70 -3.02 -16.01
N PHE A 381 -6.81 -2.38 -15.65
CA PHE A 381 -7.22 -2.02 -14.28
C PHE A 381 -6.22 -1.18 -13.45
N VAL A 382 -5.36 -0.36 -14.07
CA VAL A 382 -4.42 0.51 -13.34
C VAL A 382 -5.13 1.49 -12.39
N VAL A 383 -6.28 2.05 -12.80
CA VAL A 383 -7.10 2.95 -11.96
C VAL A 383 -7.53 2.29 -10.64
N TRP A 384 -7.61 0.95 -10.58
CA TRP A 384 -8.02 0.24 -9.38
C TRP A 384 -6.97 0.28 -8.27
N LEU A 385 -5.69 0.46 -8.60
CA LEU A 385 -4.66 0.71 -7.58
C LEU A 385 -4.99 1.96 -6.77
N TRP A 386 -5.35 3.04 -7.48
CA TRP A 386 -5.75 4.32 -6.88
C TRP A 386 -7.10 4.24 -6.18
N ALA A 387 -8.08 3.58 -6.79
CA ALA A 387 -9.40 3.39 -6.18
C ALA A 387 -9.28 2.64 -4.83
N GLY A 388 -8.45 1.59 -4.77
CA GLY A 388 -8.20 0.86 -3.53
C GLY A 388 -7.56 1.74 -2.45
N ALA A 389 -6.59 2.58 -2.82
CA ALA A 389 -5.98 3.55 -1.91
C ALA A 389 -7.01 4.57 -1.36
N VAL A 390 -7.89 5.10 -2.21
CA VAL A 390 -8.96 6.01 -1.81
C VAL A 390 -9.94 5.31 -0.84
N VAL A 391 -10.35 4.07 -1.14
CA VAL A 391 -11.24 3.30 -0.27
C VAL A 391 -10.59 3.03 1.10
N MET A 392 -9.31 2.68 1.15
CA MET A 392 -8.57 2.53 2.41
C MET A 392 -8.50 3.85 3.19
N ALA A 393 -8.27 4.98 2.51
CA ALA A 393 -8.25 6.30 3.14
C ALA A 393 -9.60 6.66 3.77
N ILE A 394 -10.71 6.38 3.08
CA ILE A 394 -12.07 6.52 3.63
C ILE A 394 -12.23 5.64 4.88
N GLY A 395 -11.73 4.39 4.84
CA GLY A 395 -11.71 3.51 6.00
C GLY A 395 -10.95 4.07 7.21
N GLY A 396 -9.83 4.75 6.96
CA GLY A 396 -9.08 5.51 7.96
C GLY A 396 -9.92 6.64 8.59
N ILE A 397 -10.60 7.43 7.76
CA ILE A 397 -11.50 8.52 8.20
C ILE A 397 -12.64 7.96 9.05
N CYS A 398 -13.27 6.86 8.63
CA CYS A 398 -14.31 6.17 9.40
C CYS A 398 -13.79 5.71 10.77
N SER A 399 -12.56 5.19 10.83
CA SER A 399 -11.94 4.73 12.08
C SER A 399 -11.69 5.85 13.09
N ILE A 400 -11.25 7.02 12.60
CA ILE A 400 -11.00 8.21 13.43
C ILE A 400 -12.31 8.84 13.92
N SER A 401 -13.37 8.75 13.11
CA SER A 401 -14.69 9.33 13.41
C SER A 401 -15.48 8.56 14.48
N ASP A 402 -14.94 7.46 15.02
CA ASP A 402 -15.64 6.65 16.01
C ASP A 402 -15.85 7.40 17.35
N LYS A 403 -17.08 7.29 17.87
CA LYS A 403 -17.52 7.94 19.12
C LYS A 403 -16.63 7.59 20.32
N ARG A 404 -15.92 6.44 20.30
CA ARG A 404 -14.98 6.04 21.35
C ARG A 404 -13.92 7.10 21.66
N TYR A 405 -13.40 7.78 20.63
CA TYR A 405 -12.39 8.83 20.79
C TYR A 405 -13.00 10.12 21.36
N ARG A 406 -14.27 10.40 21.02
CA ARG A 406 -15.00 11.56 21.53
C ARG A 406 -15.43 11.41 22.99
N MET A 407 -15.85 10.22 23.39
CA MET A 407 -16.27 9.91 24.78
C MET A 407 -15.08 9.92 25.76
N ALA A 408 -13.91 9.44 25.35
CA ALA A 408 -12.69 9.50 26.16
C ALA A 408 -12.26 10.96 26.44
N LYS A 409 -12.32 11.83 25.42
CA LYS A 409 -12.04 13.27 25.55
C LYS A 409 -13.03 13.96 26.49
N SER A 410 -14.33 13.68 26.35
CA SER A 410 -15.37 14.24 27.24
C SER A 410 -15.21 13.80 28.69
N LYS A 411 -14.88 12.52 28.94
CA LYS A 411 -14.64 12.00 30.30
C LYS A 411 -13.42 12.65 30.95
N LYS A 412 -12.34 12.89 30.19
CA LYS A 412 -11.14 13.59 30.66
C LYS A 412 -11.45 15.05 30.99
N ILE A 413 -12.18 15.76 30.13
CA ILE A 413 -12.61 17.15 30.37
C ILE A 413 -13.48 17.25 31.62
N LYS A 414 -14.48 16.36 31.78
CA LYS A 414 -15.31 16.30 32.99
C LYS A 414 -14.49 16.04 34.26
N ALA A 415 -13.51 15.14 34.20
CA ALA A 415 -12.64 14.86 35.33
C ALA A 415 -11.73 16.05 35.70
N THR A 416 -11.21 16.78 34.71
CA THR A 416 -10.43 17.99 34.92
C THR A 416 -11.28 19.11 35.52
N LEU A 417 -12.49 19.34 34.98
CA LEU A 417 -13.45 20.31 35.50
C LEU A 417 -13.86 19.98 36.94
N ALA A 418 -14.12 18.70 37.25
CA ALA A 418 -14.45 18.27 38.61
C ALA A 418 -13.30 18.52 39.59
N LYS A 419 -12.03 18.37 39.16
CA LYS A 419 -10.87 18.74 39.99
C LYS A 419 -10.77 20.24 40.24
N ILE A 420 -11.02 21.07 39.22
CA ILE A 420 -10.98 22.54 39.33
C ILE A 420 -12.07 23.06 40.28
N VAL A 421 -13.29 22.49 40.19
CA VAL A 421 -14.40 22.84 41.09
C VAL A 421 -14.08 22.42 42.53
N LYS A 422 -13.46 21.26 42.73
CA LYS A 422 -13.08 20.77 44.06
C LYS A 422 -11.89 21.53 44.69
N SER A 423 -11.04 22.16 43.89
CA SER A 423 -9.95 23.01 44.38
C SER A 423 -10.34 24.48 44.59
N SER A 424 -11.53 24.89 44.14
CA SER A 424 -12.06 26.26 44.28
C SER A 424 -13.13 26.40 45.36
N SER A 425 -13.58 25.30 45.96
CA SER A 425 -14.42 25.32 47.16
C SER A 425 -13.58 25.71 48.39
N PRO A 426 -13.88 26.82 49.09
CA PRO A 426 -13.20 27.18 50.33
C PRO A 426 -13.43 26.09 51.37
N SER A 427 -12.38 25.71 52.10
CA SER A 427 -12.50 24.85 53.27
C SER A 427 -13.31 25.57 54.34
N THR A 428 -14.60 25.28 54.43
CA THR A 428 -15.40 25.56 55.63
C THR A 428 -14.98 24.60 56.73
N GLN A 429 -13.80 24.85 57.31
CA GLN A 429 -13.42 24.43 58.65
C GLN A 429 -13.07 25.71 59.39
N GLY A 430 -14.07 26.23 60.11
CA GLY A 430 -13.98 27.43 60.92
C GLY A 430 -15.17 27.47 61.86
N GLU A 431 -14.95 26.88 63.04
CA GLU A 431 -15.50 27.24 64.34
C GLU A 431 -17.02 27.21 64.54
N ALA A 432 -17.48 26.21 65.31
CA ALA A 432 -18.63 26.33 66.19
C ALA A 432 -18.40 25.52 67.48
N GLN A 433 -18.04 26.28 68.53
CA GLN A 433 -18.11 26.05 69.97
C GLN A 433 -17.29 24.92 70.62
#